data_AF-A0A4Q2J1B1-F1
#
_entry.id   AF-A0A4Q2J1B1-F1
#
_cell.length_a   1.000
_cell.length_b   1.000
_cell.length_c   1.000
_cell.angle_alpha   90.00
_cell.angle_beta   90.00
_cell.angle_gamma   90.00
#
_symmetry.space_group_name_H-M   'P 1'
#
loop_
_entity.id
_entity.type
_entity.pdbx_description
1 polymer ?
#
loop_
_entity_poly.entity_id
_entity_poly.type
_entity_poly.pdbx_seq_one_letter_code
_entity_poly.pdbx_strand_id
1 'polypeptide(L)'
;MSDTPTIECPDTRQAIEDLRGAVTELRCRSARLSQMDERQRGYQQERRAIGDLNARIRMRAEKLALTPETLLQLVLDDLNAKARRGRPTPTRVTPLTLKDDIARSLQRIEDARAAKQAAMAEEKAALEHHVTMIQRAKAYGLQGLAA
;
A
#
# COMPACT_ATOMS: atom_id res chain seq x y z
N MET A 1 10.27 -3.03 -5.17
CA MET A 1 10.72 -2.90 -3.77
C MET A 1 9.53 -2.34 -3.01
N SER A 2 9.03 -3.03 -1.98
CA SER A 2 7.84 -2.54 -1.26
C SER A 2 8.26 -1.48 -0.28
N ASP A 3 7.90 -0.24 -0.57
CA ASP A 3 8.11 0.88 0.35
C ASP A 3 7.43 0.56 1.67
N THR A 4 8.27 0.46 2.70
CA THR A 4 7.80 0.48 4.08
C THR A 4 7.09 1.83 4.24
N PRO A 5 5.89 1.92 4.83
CA PRO A 5 5.24 3.21 5.01
C PRO A 5 6.23 4.13 5.74
N THR A 6 6.72 5.13 5.02
CA THR A 6 7.70 6.07 5.53
C THR A 6 6.98 6.91 6.55
N ILE A 7 6.99 6.48 7.81
CA ILE A 7 6.48 7.28 8.92
C ILE A 7 7.36 8.53 8.94
N GLU A 8 6.86 9.67 8.49
CA GLU A 8 7.69 10.87 8.27
C GLU A 8 8.21 11.45 9.59
N CYS A 9 7.46 11.26 10.68
CA CYS A 9 7.81 11.77 12.00
C CYS A 9 8.73 10.79 12.77
N PRO A 10 9.96 11.21 13.15
CA PRO A 10 10.90 10.37 13.90
C PRO A 10 10.36 9.98 15.28
N ASP A 11 9.59 10.85 15.94
CA ASP A 11 9.00 10.57 17.25
C ASP A 11 7.95 9.47 17.19
N THR A 12 7.18 9.41 16.09
CA THR A 12 6.21 8.34 15.86
C THR A 12 6.92 7.00 15.61
N ARG A 13 8.06 7.00 14.90
CA ARG A 13 8.87 5.78 14.73
C ARG A 13 9.39 5.26 16.05
N GLN A 14 9.97 6.14 16.88
CA GLN A 14 10.48 5.75 18.19
C GLN A 14 9.36 5.20 19.08
N ALA A 15 8.20 5.86 19.11
CA ALA A 15 7.06 5.38 19.87
C ALA A 15 6.55 4.02 19.40
N ILE A 16 6.61 3.73 18.10
CA ILE A 16 6.26 2.41 17.57
C ILE A 16 7.23 1.35 18.10
N GLU A 17 8.54 1.63 18.06
CA GLU A 17 9.54 0.69 18.56
C GLU A 17 9.41 0.43 20.06
N ASP A 18 9.21 1.48 20.86
CA ASP A 18 9.03 1.39 22.30
C ASP A 18 7.79 0.56 22.68
N LEU A 19 6.71 0.69 21.91
CA LEU A 19 5.42 0.04 22.20
C LEU A 19 5.32 -1.40 21.68
N ARG A 20 6.27 -1.88 20.84
CA ARG A 20 6.24 -3.23 20.29
C ARG A 20 6.07 -4.32 21.34
N GLY A 21 6.86 -4.25 22.42
CA GLY A 21 6.81 -5.23 23.51
C GLY A 21 5.46 -5.19 24.22
N ALA A 22 4.98 -3.99 24.54
CA ALA A 22 3.70 -3.78 25.21
C ALA A 22 2.50 -4.25 24.37
N VAL A 23 2.50 -4.00 23.06
CA VAL A 23 1.42 -4.43 22.16
C VAL A 23 1.44 -5.95 21.94
N THR A 24 2.63 -6.55 21.87
CA THR A 24 2.76 -8.02 21.79
C THR A 24 2.22 -8.67 23.06
N GLU A 25 2.59 -8.16 24.22
CA GLU A 25 2.09 -8.63 25.51
C GLU A 25 0.57 -8.43 25.65
N LEU A 26 0.05 -7.27 25.21
CA LEU A 26 -1.38 -6.97 25.18
C LEU A 26 -2.15 -8.02 24.37
N ARG A 27 -1.66 -8.40 23.19
CA ARG A 27 -2.27 -9.46 22.37
C ARG A 27 -2.27 -10.80 23.09
N CYS A 28 -1.13 -11.22 23.65
CA CYS A 28 -1.00 -12.49 24.34
C CYS A 28 -1.93 -12.57 25.57
N ARG A 29 -1.95 -11.52 26.39
CA ARG A 29 -2.82 -11.47 27.58
C ARG A 29 -4.29 -11.35 27.22
N SER A 30 -4.65 -10.60 26.18
CA SER A 30 -6.04 -10.50 25.73
C SER A 30 -6.57 -11.85 25.21
N ALA A 31 -5.76 -12.57 24.44
CA ALA A 31 -6.10 -13.92 23.98
C ALA A 31 -6.24 -14.89 25.17
N ARG A 32 -5.35 -14.80 26.17
CA ARG A 32 -5.47 -15.59 27.40
C ARG A 32 -6.74 -15.25 28.17
N LEU A 33 -7.03 -13.97 28.40
CA LEU A 33 -8.22 -13.52 29.12
C LEU A 33 -9.51 -14.00 28.44
N SER A 34 -9.57 -14.01 27.10
CA SER A 34 -10.75 -14.51 26.36
C SER A 34 -11.03 -16.00 26.55
N GLN A 35 -10.06 -16.77 27.05
CA GLN A 35 -10.18 -18.19 27.34
C GLN A 35 -10.40 -18.47 28.84
N MET A 36 -10.33 -17.43 29.68
CA MET A 36 -10.51 -17.54 31.13
C MET A 36 -11.96 -17.24 31.51
N ASP A 37 -12.49 -18.03 32.44
CA ASP A 37 -13.74 -17.71 33.12
C ASP A 37 -13.49 -16.63 34.19
N GLU A 38 -14.43 -15.72 34.37
CA GLU A 38 -14.36 -14.60 35.32
C GLU A 38 -14.16 -15.06 36.76
N ARG A 39 -14.59 -16.29 37.08
CA ARG A 39 -14.46 -16.92 38.40
C ARG A 39 -13.07 -17.48 38.68
N GLN A 40 -12.20 -17.57 37.67
CA GLN A 40 -10.87 -18.14 37.81
C GLN A 40 -9.93 -17.20 38.58
N ARG A 41 -9.12 -17.78 39.45
CA ARG A 41 -8.02 -17.06 40.12
C ARG A 41 -7.07 -16.54 39.04
N GLY A 42 -6.85 -15.23 39.01
CA GLY A 42 -6.00 -14.56 38.01
C GLY A 42 -6.74 -13.79 36.92
N TYR A 43 -8.06 -13.98 36.75
CA TYR A 43 -8.84 -13.22 35.75
C TYR A 43 -8.73 -11.70 35.98
N GLN A 44 -8.92 -11.25 37.23
CA GLN A 44 -8.80 -9.83 37.56
C GLN A 44 -7.38 -9.29 37.36
N GLN A 45 -6.36 -10.13 37.57
CA GLN A 45 -4.97 -9.74 37.39
C GLN A 45 -4.66 -9.51 35.89
N GLU A 46 -5.10 -10.43 35.03
CA GLU A 46 -4.94 -10.27 33.57
C GLU A 46 -5.75 -9.07 33.04
N ARG A 47 -6.97 -8.84 33.56
CA ARG A 47 -7.77 -7.66 33.21
C ARG A 47 -7.10 -6.34 33.61
N ARG A 48 -6.47 -6.28 34.79
CA ARG A 48 -5.71 -5.10 35.24
C ARG A 48 -4.47 -4.87 34.36
N ALA A 49 -3.71 -5.93 34.09
CA ALA A 49 -2.53 -5.84 33.23
C ALA A 49 -2.87 -5.34 31.81
N ILE A 50 -3.98 -5.81 31.23
CA ILE A 50 -4.50 -5.30 29.95
C ILE A 50 -4.87 -3.81 30.05
N GLY A 51 -5.47 -3.39 31.17
CA GLY A 51 -5.76 -1.99 31.46
C GLY A 51 -4.50 -1.12 31.47
N ASP A 52 -3.45 -1.56 32.16
CA ASP A 52 -2.17 -0.84 32.26
C ASP A 52 -1.47 -0.71 30.90
N LEU A 53 -1.50 -1.78 30.10
CA LEU A 53 -0.95 -1.77 28.74
C LEU A 53 -1.70 -0.80 27.83
N ASN A 54 -3.04 -0.78 27.90
CA ASN A 54 -3.86 0.17 27.16
C ASN A 54 -3.61 1.62 27.61
N ALA A 55 -3.43 1.87 28.90
CA ALA A 55 -3.10 3.19 29.44
C ALA A 55 -1.75 3.70 28.90
N ARG A 56 -0.73 2.84 28.82
CA ARG A 56 0.57 3.19 28.22
C ARG A 56 0.44 3.60 26.75
N ILE A 57 -0.37 2.89 25.96
CA ILE A 57 -0.62 3.23 24.57
C ILE A 57 -1.33 4.59 24.46
N ARG A 58 -2.36 4.83 25.29
CA ARG A 58 -3.09 6.11 25.32
C ARG A 58 -2.17 7.28 25.65
N MET A 59 -1.38 7.18 26.72
CA MET A 59 -0.44 8.25 27.10
C MET A 59 0.57 8.56 26.00
N ARG A 60 1.04 7.54 25.26
CA ARG A 60 1.98 7.74 24.16
C ARG A 60 1.30 8.37 22.94
N ALA A 61 0.06 7.98 22.65
CA ALA A 61 -0.74 8.55 21.58
C ALA A 61 -1.06 10.03 21.84
N GLU A 62 -1.44 10.38 23.07
CA GLU A 62 -1.70 11.76 23.50
C GLU A 62 -0.47 12.66 23.29
N LYS A 63 0.73 12.20 23.67
CA LYS A 63 1.99 12.95 23.46
C LYS A 63 2.31 13.21 21.99
N LEU A 64 1.84 12.35 21.10
CA LEU A 64 2.04 12.46 19.66
C LEU A 64 0.87 13.14 18.94
N ALA A 65 -0.14 13.61 19.68
CA ALA A 65 -1.39 14.12 19.13
C ALA A 65 -2.06 13.14 18.14
N LEU A 66 -1.97 11.84 18.42
CA LEU A 66 -2.60 10.75 17.67
C LEU A 66 -3.73 10.13 18.48
N THR A 67 -4.69 9.50 17.80
CA THR A 67 -5.66 8.65 18.51
C THR A 67 -4.97 7.36 18.96
N PRO A 68 -5.35 6.80 20.13
CA PRO A 68 -4.82 5.53 20.62
C PRO A 68 -5.00 4.39 19.62
N GLU A 69 -6.12 4.38 18.91
CA GLU A 69 -6.43 3.39 17.86
C GLU A 69 -5.44 3.48 16.70
N THR A 70 -5.11 4.69 16.24
CA THR A 70 -4.13 4.89 15.16
C THR A 70 -2.75 4.44 15.60
N LEU A 71 -2.29 4.81 16.81
CA LEU A 71 -0.97 4.40 17.30
C LEU A 71 -0.88 2.87 17.47
N LEU A 72 -1.91 2.25 18.06
CA LEU A 72 -1.98 0.79 18.20
C LEU A 72 -1.90 0.12 16.83
N GLN A 73 -2.63 0.64 15.84
CA GLN A 73 -2.68 0.07 14.50
C GLN A 73 -1.32 0.16 13.79
N LEU A 74 -0.62 1.29 13.93
CA LEU A 74 0.74 1.45 13.40
C LEU A 74 1.73 0.44 13.99
N VAL A 75 1.65 0.19 15.30
CA VAL A 75 2.49 -0.83 15.96
C VAL A 75 2.14 -2.23 15.46
N LEU A 76 0.86 -2.54 15.29
CA LEU A 76 0.42 -3.83 14.75
C LEU A 76 0.89 -4.04 13.31
N ASP A 77 0.84 -3.00 12.48
CA ASP A 77 1.30 -3.08 11.09
C ASP A 77 2.81 -3.31 11.03
N ASP A 78 3.57 -2.65 11.89
CA ASP A 78 5.02 -2.85 12.01
C ASP A 78 5.40 -4.27 12.52
N LEU A 79 4.71 -4.78 13.55
CA LEU A 79 4.89 -6.16 14.02
C LEU A 79 4.56 -7.17 12.91
N ASN A 80 3.50 -6.93 12.15
CA ASN A 80 3.10 -7.80 11.05
C ASN A 80 4.04 -7.65 9.84
N ALA A 81 4.64 -6.49 9.59
CA ALA A 81 5.61 -6.27 8.52
C ALA A 81 6.86 -7.13 8.73
N LYS A 82 7.37 -7.21 9.97
CA LYS A 82 8.47 -8.12 10.33
C LYS A 82 8.11 -9.60 10.11
N ALA A 83 6.88 -9.99 10.43
CA ALA A 83 6.40 -11.36 10.19
C ALA A 83 6.28 -11.70 8.68
N ARG A 84 6.06 -10.70 7.82
CA ARG A 84 5.75 -10.91 6.39
C ARG A 84 6.97 -11.15 5.48
N ARG A 85 8.22 -11.03 5.95
CA ARG A 85 9.47 -11.31 5.19
C ARG A 85 9.35 -11.05 3.66
N GLY A 86 9.02 -9.82 3.27
CA GLY A 86 8.98 -9.43 1.85
C GLY A 86 7.66 -9.69 1.09
N ARG A 87 6.58 -10.12 1.76
CA ARG A 87 5.24 -10.13 1.13
C ARG A 87 4.62 -8.73 1.13
N PRO A 88 3.96 -8.31 0.02
CA PRO A 88 3.37 -6.99 -0.09
C PRO A 88 2.30 -6.76 0.98
N THR A 89 2.24 -5.53 1.47
CA THR A 89 1.22 -5.05 2.40
C THR A 89 -0.16 -5.28 1.78
N PRO A 90 -1.16 -5.83 2.50
CA PRO A 90 -2.52 -5.80 2.01
C PRO A 90 -2.94 -4.34 1.90
N THR A 91 -3.21 -3.87 0.69
CA THR A 91 -3.69 -2.52 0.41
C THR A 91 -5.00 -2.33 1.16
N ARG A 92 -5.00 -1.50 2.21
CA ARG A 92 -6.22 -1.21 2.97
C ARG A 92 -6.67 0.20 2.66
N VAL A 93 -7.94 0.30 2.26
CA VAL A 93 -8.60 1.52 1.82
C VAL A 93 -9.01 2.32 3.06
N THR A 94 -8.23 3.33 3.42
CA THR A 94 -8.56 4.43 4.34
C THR A 94 -8.89 5.68 3.54
N PRO A 95 -9.60 6.70 4.06
CA PRO A 95 -9.90 7.92 3.30
C PRO A 95 -8.67 8.60 2.69
N LEU A 96 -7.53 8.57 3.39
CA LEU A 96 -6.23 9.07 2.91
C LEU A 96 -5.70 8.23 1.73
N THR A 97 -5.65 6.90 1.89
CA THR A 97 -5.15 6.03 0.82
C THR A 97 -6.12 5.94 -0.36
N LEU A 98 -7.42 6.15 -0.14
CA LEU A 98 -8.46 6.17 -1.17
C LEU A 98 -8.27 7.37 -2.10
N LYS A 99 -7.91 8.54 -1.55
CA LYS A 99 -7.54 9.73 -2.33
C LYS A 99 -6.32 9.46 -3.22
N ASP A 100 -5.28 8.85 -2.67
CA ASP A 100 -4.05 8.53 -3.41
C ASP A 100 -4.28 7.43 -4.46
N ASP A 101 -5.15 6.47 -4.16
CA ASP A 101 -5.56 5.41 -5.10
C ASP A 101 -6.39 5.97 -6.26
N ILE A 102 -7.28 6.94 -5.99
CA ILE A 102 -8.00 7.67 -7.03
C ILE A 102 -7.01 8.45 -7.90
N ALA A 103 -6.08 9.20 -7.30
CA ALA A 103 -5.08 9.96 -8.04
C ALA A 103 -4.21 9.06 -8.93
N ARG A 104 -3.74 7.92 -8.40
CA ARG A 104 -3.00 6.91 -9.18
C ARG A 104 -3.85 6.28 -10.28
N SER A 105 -5.14 6.03 -10.02
CA SER A 105 -6.06 5.49 -11.02
C SER A 105 -6.26 6.48 -12.17
N LEU A 106 -6.45 7.76 -11.87
CA LEU A 106 -6.55 8.83 -12.87
C LEU A 106 -5.27 8.93 -13.71
N GLN A 107 -4.08 8.88 -13.07
CA GLN A 107 -2.80 8.88 -13.79
C GLN A 107 -2.70 7.70 -14.76
N ARG A 108 -3.08 6.48 -14.32
CA ARG A 108 -3.08 5.29 -15.21
C ARG A 108 -4.02 5.45 -16.40
N ILE A 109 -5.15 6.13 -16.23
CA ILE A 109 -6.08 6.42 -17.33
C ILE A 109 -5.45 7.40 -18.32
N GLU A 110 -4.75 8.43 -17.83
CA GLU A 110 -4.01 9.37 -18.67
C GLU A 110 -2.88 8.69 -19.45
N ASP A 111 -2.08 7.86 -18.77
CA ASP A 111 -0.99 7.09 -19.39
C ASP A 111 -1.54 6.14 -20.47
N ALA A 112 -2.65 5.45 -20.20
CA ALA A 112 -3.30 4.57 -21.17
C ALA A 112 -3.85 5.34 -22.38
N ARG A 113 -4.38 6.56 -22.19
CA ARG A 113 -4.82 7.42 -23.29
C ARG A 113 -3.65 7.87 -24.16
N ALA A 114 -2.53 8.26 -23.56
CA ALA A 114 -1.32 8.64 -24.29
C ALA A 114 -0.76 7.45 -25.09
N ALA A 115 -0.68 6.26 -24.50
CA ALA A 115 -0.25 5.05 -25.18
C ALA A 115 -1.16 4.70 -26.38
N LYS A 116 -2.48 4.84 -26.22
CA LYS A 116 -3.43 4.63 -27.32
C LYS A 116 -3.21 5.63 -28.47
N GLN A 117 -2.99 6.89 -28.17
CA GLN A 117 -2.71 7.91 -29.20
C GLN A 117 -1.41 7.63 -29.95
N ALA A 118 -0.36 7.20 -29.23
CA ALA A 118 0.90 6.78 -29.84
C ALA A 118 0.70 5.59 -30.79
N ALA A 119 -0.04 4.56 -30.36
CA ALA A 119 -0.35 3.41 -31.21
C ALA A 119 -1.13 3.79 -32.49
N MET A 120 -2.11 4.69 -32.39
CA MET A 120 -2.84 5.20 -33.57
C MET A 120 -1.94 5.99 -34.52
N ALA A 121 -0.97 6.73 -33.99
CA ALA A 121 0.01 7.45 -34.81
C ALA A 121 0.96 6.49 -35.54
N GLU A 122 1.44 5.45 -34.86
CA GLU A 122 2.25 4.40 -35.47
C GLU A 122 1.50 3.62 -36.54
N GLU A 123 0.23 3.27 -36.30
CA GLU A 123 -0.62 2.61 -37.29
C GLU A 123 -0.79 3.48 -38.54
N LYS A 124 -1.05 4.79 -38.35
CA LYS A 124 -1.14 5.73 -39.47
C LYS A 124 0.16 5.81 -40.27
N ALA A 125 1.30 5.90 -39.60
CA ALA A 125 2.61 5.94 -40.25
C ALA A 125 2.90 4.64 -41.03
N ALA A 126 2.52 3.48 -40.48
CA ALA A 126 2.66 2.19 -41.16
C ALA A 126 1.79 2.11 -42.42
N LEU A 127 0.54 2.60 -42.36
CA LEU A 127 -0.36 2.68 -43.53
C LEU A 127 0.20 3.60 -44.62
N GLU A 128 0.68 4.79 -44.24
CA GLU A 128 1.30 5.75 -45.18
C GLU A 128 2.54 5.14 -45.85
N HIS A 129 3.39 4.46 -45.08
CA HIS A 129 4.54 3.74 -45.60
C HIS A 129 4.13 2.64 -46.59
N HIS A 130 3.10 1.85 -46.27
CA HIS A 130 2.60 0.79 -47.13
C HIS A 130 2.04 1.33 -48.46
N VAL A 131 1.25 2.42 -48.41
CA VAL A 131 0.76 3.11 -49.61
C VAL A 131 1.92 3.60 -50.47
N THR A 132 2.95 4.18 -49.86
CA THR A 132 4.16 4.63 -50.55
C THR A 132 4.88 3.47 -51.24
N MET A 133 4.99 2.31 -50.58
CA MET A 133 5.59 1.11 -51.18
C MET A 133 4.78 0.59 -52.37
N ILE A 134 3.45 0.55 -52.28
CA ILE A 134 2.58 0.17 -53.39
C ILE A 134 2.78 1.11 -54.59
N GLN A 135 2.80 2.43 -54.34
CA GLN A 135 3.00 3.43 -55.40
C GLN A 135 4.36 3.27 -56.08
N ARG A 136 5.43 3.05 -55.31
CA ARG A 136 6.77 2.76 -55.84
C ARG A 136 6.77 1.50 -56.69
N ALA A 137 6.18 0.40 -56.21
CA ALA A 137 6.10 -0.86 -56.96
C ALA A 137 5.36 -0.69 -58.30
N LYS A 138 4.25 0.06 -58.33
CA LYS A 138 3.53 0.39 -59.57
C LYS A 138 4.38 1.21 -60.54
N ALA A 139 5.11 2.21 -60.05
CA ALA A 139 6.00 3.03 -60.88
C ALA A 139 7.13 2.20 -61.52
N TYR A 140 7.75 1.30 -60.75
CA TYR A 140 8.73 0.34 -61.28
C TYR A 140 8.14 -0.58 -62.35
N GLY A 141 6.94 -1.11 -62.13
CA GLY A 141 6.25 -1.96 -63.12
C GLY A 141 5.94 -1.25 -64.44
N LEU A 142 5.65 0.06 -64.40
CA LEU A 142 5.42 0.88 -65.60
C LEU A 142 6.72 1.22 -66.34
N GLN A 143 7.83 1.41 -65.63
CA GLN A 143 9.14 1.65 -66.25
C GLN A 143 9.72 0.39 -66.92
N GLY A 144 9.47 -0.79 -66.38
CA GLY A 144 9.90 -2.06 -66.98
C GLY A 144 9.10 -2.50 -68.22
N LEU A 145 7.93 -1.89 -68.47
CA LEU A 145 7.09 -2.13 -69.67
C LEU A 145 7.42 -1.17 -70.83
N ALA A 146 8.16 -0.09 -70.56
CA ALA A 146 8.54 0.92 -71.54
C ALA A 146 9.94 0.72 -72.14
N ALA A 147 10.64 -0.37 -71.75
CA ALA A 147 11.93 -0.80 -72.29
C ALA A 147 11.75 -2.09 -73.12
#